data_AF-A0A4Y6V0U5-F1
#
_entry.id   AF-A0A4Y6V0U5-F1
#
_cell.length_a   1.000
_cell.length_b   1.000
_cell.length_c   1.000
_cell.angle_alpha   90.00
_cell.angle_beta   90.00
_cell.angle_gamma   90.00
#
_symmetry.space_group_name_H-M   'P 1'
#
loop_
_entity.id
_entity.type
_entity.pdbx_description
1 polymer ?
#
loop_
_entity_poly.entity_id
_entity_poly.type
_entity_poly.pdbx_seq_one_letter_code
_entity_poly.pdbx_strand_id
1 'polypeptide(L)'
;MMGKAHFIIGTGVSLSLLALTGAPVTVGAVAIAGISSLLPDIDHPNSLLVTRALPDRLLRVLQSAMLLIAAALLFYAPVEQPWNSVLAAVAVVAMFLPEQALRKGAFVLIGLAVIVLGERYAPWNRMGGILLIVFSLAPHRGITHTLYALGAWTLLLYGLTGSHGPSIWIAGGLGYALHLICDSLSKNGIRPLPPFKWKLRFAIMTTGKKSGQRIERIGIWITAILFAGVFGIRLIEYGARLYVRLTS
;
A
#
# COMPACT_ATOMS: atom_id res chain seq x y z
N MET A 1 -4.39 12.52 7.80
CA MET A 1 -4.51 12.07 9.22
C MET A 1 -3.13 11.69 9.73
N MET A 2 -2.97 11.26 10.99
CA MET A 2 -1.74 10.55 11.38
C MET A 2 -1.64 9.22 10.62
N GLY A 3 -0.43 8.82 10.22
CA GLY A 3 -0.21 7.57 9.46
C GLY A 3 -0.76 6.33 10.17
N LYS A 4 -0.75 6.29 11.51
CA LYS A 4 -1.29 5.17 12.29
C LYS A 4 -2.81 5.05 12.11
N ALA A 5 -3.50 6.19 12.05
CA ALA A 5 -4.94 6.21 11.82
C ALA A 5 -5.27 5.77 10.39
N HIS A 6 -4.49 6.18 9.40
CA HIS A 6 -4.63 5.67 8.02
C HIS A 6 -4.45 4.16 7.95
N PHE A 7 -3.43 3.61 8.61
CA PHE A 7 -3.21 2.17 8.66
C PHE A 7 -4.37 1.43 9.31
N ILE A 8 -4.77 1.83 10.53
CA ILE A 8 -5.84 1.14 11.28
C ILE A 8 -7.16 1.21 10.52
N ILE A 9 -7.59 2.41 10.11
CA ILE A 9 -8.88 2.60 9.44
C ILE A 9 -8.85 1.99 8.04
N GLY A 10 -7.80 2.27 7.27
CA GLY A 10 -7.66 1.78 5.90
C GLY A 10 -7.63 0.26 5.83
N THR A 11 -6.84 -0.41 6.68
CA THR A 11 -6.78 -1.88 6.72
C THR A 11 -8.03 -2.48 7.35
N GLY A 12 -8.48 -1.99 8.51
CA GLY A 12 -9.62 -2.59 9.21
C GLY A 12 -10.93 -2.46 8.43
N VAL A 13 -11.22 -1.29 7.86
CA VAL A 13 -12.46 -1.09 7.08
C VAL A 13 -12.38 -1.81 5.74
N SER A 14 -11.24 -1.81 5.03
CA SER A 14 -11.11 -2.54 3.76
C SER A 14 -11.31 -4.04 3.92
N LEU A 15 -10.74 -4.66 4.96
CA LEU A 15 -10.90 -6.10 5.21
C LEU A 15 -12.32 -6.46 5.64
N SER A 16 -12.96 -5.62 6.45
CA SER A 16 -14.37 -5.81 6.82
C SER A 16 -15.29 -5.71 5.61
N LEU A 17 -15.10 -4.68 4.77
CA LEU A 17 -15.85 -4.54 3.52
C LEU A 17 -15.59 -5.71 2.57
N LEU A 18 -14.34 -6.15 2.43
CA LEU A 18 -14.00 -7.34 1.64
C LEU A 18 -14.77 -8.56 2.12
N ALA A 19 -14.78 -8.83 3.42
CA ALA A 19 -15.50 -9.97 3.99
C ALA A 19 -17.03 -9.87 3.79
N LEU A 20 -17.59 -8.66 3.74
CA LEU A 20 -19.00 -8.42 3.42
C LEU A 20 -19.34 -8.67 1.94
N THR A 21 -18.37 -8.55 1.03
CA THR A 21 -18.56 -8.96 -0.38
C THR A 21 -18.63 -10.49 -0.57
N GLY A 22 -18.34 -11.27 0.48
CA GLY A 22 -18.22 -12.73 0.41
C GLY A 22 -16.85 -13.21 -0.07
N ALA A 23 -15.96 -12.31 -0.51
CA ALA A 23 -14.59 -12.66 -0.87
C ALA A 23 -13.78 -13.11 0.37
N PRO A 24 -12.90 -14.12 0.23
CA PRO A 24 -12.11 -14.63 1.35
C PRO A 24 -11.06 -13.61 1.78
N VAL A 25 -10.87 -13.45 3.09
CA VAL A 25 -9.82 -12.60 3.66
C VAL A 25 -8.53 -13.40 3.73
N THR A 26 -7.71 -13.30 2.69
CA THR A 26 -6.42 -14.01 2.59
C THR A 26 -5.28 -13.21 3.23
N VAL A 27 -4.17 -13.89 3.55
CA VAL A 27 -2.95 -13.24 4.04
C VAL A 27 -2.46 -12.16 3.06
N GLY A 28 -2.52 -12.43 1.76
CA GLY A 28 -2.18 -11.46 0.73
C GLY A 28 -3.10 -10.23 0.74
N ALA A 29 -4.40 -10.41 0.96
CA ALA A 29 -5.35 -9.30 1.07
C ALA A 29 -5.07 -8.43 2.30
N VAL A 30 -4.73 -9.03 3.44
CA VAL A 30 -4.35 -8.30 4.67
C VAL A 30 -3.09 -7.46 4.44
N ALA A 31 -2.04 -8.07 3.87
CA ALA A 31 -0.78 -7.39 3.60
C ALA A 31 -0.97 -6.22 2.63
N ILE A 32 -1.68 -6.45 1.51
CA ILE A 32 -1.90 -5.44 0.48
C ILE A 32 -2.85 -4.34 0.95
N ALA A 33 -3.85 -4.63 1.78
CA ALA A 33 -4.67 -3.60 2.43
C ALA A 33 -3.83 -2.66 3.31
N GLY A 34 -2.89 -3.22 4.09
CA GLY A 34 -1.93 -2.47 4.90
C GLY A 34 -0.97 -1.60 4.09
N ILE A 35 -0.40 -2.15 3.01
CA ILE A 35 0.48 -1.38 2.12
C ILE A 35 -0.32 -0.27 1.44
N SER A 36 -1.49 -0.60 0.89
CA SER A 36 -2.31 0.35 0.11
C SER A 36 -2.88 1.49 0.96
N SER A 37 -3.14 1.25 2.25
CA SER A 37 -3.59 2.31 3.16
C SER A 37 -2.51 3.33 3.52
N LEU A 38 -1.24 3.00 3.27
CA LEU A 38 -0.07 3.85 3.54
C LEU A 38 0.63 4.34 2.27
N LEU A 39 0.43 3.66 1.14
CA LEU A 39 1.10 3.92 -0.13
C LEU A 39 1.02 5.40 -0.58
N PRO A 40 -0.12 6.11 -0.46
CA PRO A 40 -0.18 7.50 -0.91
C PRO A 40 0.78 8.44 -0.16
N ASP A 41 1.12 8.09 1.08
CA ASP A 41 2.00 8.83 2.00
C ASP A 41 3.43 8.28 2.05
N ILE A 42 3.82 7.38 1.15
CA ILE A 42 5.16 6.77 1.12
C ILE A 42 6.29 7.81 1.02
N ASP A 43 6.02 8.96 0.38
CA ASP A 43 6.99 10.04 0.19
C ASP A 43 7.10 11.02 1.37
N HIS A 44 6.32 10.83 2.43
CA HIS A 44 6.39 11.68 3.62
C HIS A 44 7.64 11.33 4.46
N PRO A 45 8.46 12.31 4.89
CA PRO A 45 9.71 12.06 5.62
C PRO A 45 9.52 11.32 6.96
N ASN A 46 8.32 11.42 7.56
CA ASN A 46 7.93 10.68 8.77
C ASN A 46 6.92 9.55 8.46
N SER A 47 6.96 8.96 7.27
CA SER A 47 6.12 7.81 6.94
C SER A 47 6.44 6.64 7.89
N LEU A 48 5.41 5.95 8.39
CA LEU A 48 5.55 4.79 9.27
C LEU A 48 6.37 3.66 8.64
N LEU A 49 6.41 3.61 7.31
CA LEU A 49 7.17 2.62 6.55
C LEU A 49 8.68 2.94 6.49
N VAL A 50 9.12 4.12 6.94
CA VAL A 50 10.46 4.68 6.66
C VAL A 50 11.32 4.89 7.91
N THR A 51 10.77 4.85 9.14
CA THR A 51 11.53 5.23 10.34
C THR A 51 12.57 4.19 10.82
N ARG A 52 13.85 4.56 10.68
CA ARG A 52 15.11 4.15 11.36
C ARG A 52 15.16 2.79 12.07
N ALA A 53 15.19 1.70 11.30
CA ALA A 53 15.54 0.37 11.83
C ALA A 53 17.05 0.04 11.76
N LEU A 54 17.83 0.72 10.91
CA LEU A 54 19.21 0.32 10.59
C LEU A 54 20.22 1.50 10.67
N PRO A 55 21.49 1.24 11.04
CA PRO A 55 22.54 2.25 11.08
C PRO A 55 23.01 2.68 9.68
N ASP A 56 23.36 3.97 9.53
CA ASP A 56 23.67 4.63 8.25
C ASP A 56 24.82 4.00 7.43
N ARG A 57 25.76 3.29 8.09
CA ARG A 57 26.85 2.58 7.41
C ARG A 57 26.36 1.30 6.73
N LEU A 58 25.52 0.53 7.41
CA LEU A 58 24.94 -0.69 6.88
C LEU A 58 24.00 -0.38 5.70
N LEU A 59 23.24 0.72 5.81
CA LEU A 59 22.40 1.21 4.72
C LEU A 59 23.23 1.51 3.46
N ARG A 60 24.39 2.15 3.58
CA ARG A 60 25.30 2.46 2.46
C ARG A 60 25.91 1.24 1.77
N VAL A 61 26.18 0.19 2.54
CA VAL A 61 26.67 -1.09 1.99
C VAL A 61 25.55 -1.80 1.22
N LEU A 62 24.36 -1.91 1.81
CA LEU A 62 23.19 -2.52 1.15
C LEU A 62 22.82 -1.77 -0.14
N GLN A 63 22.91 -0.45 -0.14
CA GLN A 63 22.71 0.42 -1.32
C GLN A 63 23.63 0.07 -2.48
N SER A 64 24.93 0.01 -2.20
CA SER A 64 25.95 -0.26 -3.21
C SER A 64 25.77 -1.67 -3.79
N ALA A 65 25.45 -2.64 -2.93
CA ALA A 65 25.14 -4.00 -3.34
C ALA A 65 23.89 -4.06 -4.23
N MET A 66 22.81 -3.34 -3.89
CA MET A 66 21.58 -3.32 -4.70
C MET A 66 21.76 -2.66 -6.07
N LEU A 67 22.54 -1.57 -6.15
CA LEU A 67 22.90 -0.93 -7.42
C LEU A 67 23.71 -1.88 -8.31
N LEU A 68 24.68 -2.58 -7.73
CA LEU A 68 25.49 -3.58 -8.43
C LEU A 68 24.66 -4.79 -8.84
N ILE A 69 23.72 -5.26 -8.01
CA ILE A 69 22.79 -6.34 -8.35
C ILE A 69 21.83 -5.89 -9.44
N ALA A 70 21.29 -4.68 -9.38
CA ALA A 70 20.42 -4.13 -10.43
C ALA A 70 21.17 -4.02 -11.76
N ALA A 71 22.42 -3.52 -11.75
CA ALA A 71 23.28 -3.50 -12.92
C ALA A 71 23.57 -4.92 -13.43
N ALA A 72 23.97 -5.84 -12.55
CA ALA A 72 24.26 -7.23 -12.93
C ALA A 72 23.03 -7.95 -13.52
N LEU A 73 21.84 -7.74 -12.95
CA LEU A 73 20.58 -8.30 -13.47
C LEU A 73 20.21 -7.74 -14.85
N LEU A 74 20.56 -6.49 -15.15
CA LEU A 74 20.39 -5.90 -16.49
C LEU A 74 21.33 -6.53 -17.53
N PHE A 75 22.50 -7.00 -17.12
CA PHE A 75 23.53 -7.53 -18.04
C PHE A 75 23.57 -9.06 -18.14
N TYR A 76 23.10 -9.84 -17.14
CA TYR A 76 23.44 -11.27 -17.02
C TYR A 76 22.28 -12.26 -16.78
N ALA A 77 21.01 -11.87 -16.76
CA ALA A 77 19.94 -12.80 -16.33
C ALA A 77 19.04 -13.39 -17.45
N PRO A 78 19.33 -14.59 -17.96
CA PRO A 78 18.37 -15.49 -18.60
C PRO A 78 17.77 -16.41 -17.51
N VAL A 79 16.68 -16.02 -16.85
CA VAL A 79 16.16 -16.80 -15.71
C VAL A 79 14.64 -16.85 -15.69
N GLU A 80 14.09 -18.05 -15.79
CA GLU A 80 12.67 -18.32 -15.54
C GLU A 80 12.31 -18.05 -14.06
N GLN A 81 11.20 -17.34 -13.86
CA GLN A 81 10.54 -16.95 -12.59
C GLN A 81 11.28 -17.27 -11.26
N PRO A 82 11.90 -16.26 -10.59
CA PRO A 82 11.22 -15.58 -9.47
C PRO A 82 11.62 -14.10 -9.32
N TRP A 83 11.97 -13.43 -10.42
CA TRP A 83 12.47 -12.05 -10.44
C TRP A 83 11.48 -11.04 -9.80
N ASN A 84 10.17 -11.29 -9.82
CA ASN A 84 9.17 -10.46 -9.11
C ASN A 84 9.38 -10.42 -7.59
N SER A 85 9.69 -11.56 -6.97
CA SER A 85 9.91 -11.63 -5.52
C SER A 85 11.23 -10.99 -5.12
N VAL A 86 12.26 -11.14 -5.97
CA VAL A 86 13.56 -10.49 -5.78
C VAL A 86 13.44 -8.97 -5.94
N LEU A 87 12.76 -8.49 -6.99
CA LEU A 87 12.53 -7.06 -7.19
C LEU A 87 11.62 -6.46 -6.11
N ALA A 88 10.64 -7.20 -5.62
CA ALA A 88 9.83 -6.79 -4.47
C ALA A 88 10.67 -6.70 -3.18
N ALA A 89 11.54 -7.69 -2.91
CA ALA A 89 12.45 -7.64 -1.77
C ALA A 89 13.44 -6.47 -1.87
N VAL A 90 13.98 -6.23 -3.07
CA VAL A 90 14.85 -5.08 -3.37
C VAL A 90 14.08 -3.77 -3.17
N ALA A 91 12.82 -3.67 -3.63
CA ALA A 91 11.99 -2.49 -3.39
C ALA A 91 11.74 -2.26 -1.89
N VAL A 92 11.48 -3.31 -1.12
CA VAL A 92 11.33 -3.22 0.35
C VAL A 92 12.62 -2.75 1.01
N VAL A 93 13.79 -3.27 0.61
CA VAL A 93 15.08 -2.77 1.14
C VAL A 93 15.31 -1.31 0.74
N ALA A 94 14.93 -0.92 -0.47
CA ALA A 94 15.03 0.46 -0.96
C ALA A 94 14.16 1.45 -0.15
N MET A 95 13.08 1.00 0.49
CA MET A 95 12.28 1.86 1.37
C MET A 95 13.05 2.36 2.59
N PHE A 96 14.05 1.59 3.06
CA PHE A 96 14.85 1.94 4.24
C PHE A 96 16.04 2.86 3.92
N LEU A 97 16.14 3.35 2.67
CA LEU A 97 17.17 4.29 2.26
C LEU A 97 16.99 5.63 3.00
N PRO A 98 18.02 6.10 3.73
CA PRO A 98 17.91 7.24 4.63
C PRO A 98 17.80 8.55 3.82
N GLU A 99 18.56 8.63 2.73
CA GLU A 99 18.55 9.79 1.84
C GLU A 99 17.38 9.72 0.86
N GLN A 100 16.57 10.79 0.81
CA GLN A 100 15.39 10.86 -0.05
C GLN A 100 15.78 10.76 -1.53
N ALA A 101 16.85 11.43 -1.95
CA ALA A 101 17.34 11.38 -3.32
C ALA A 101 17.72 9.95 -3.73
N LEU A 102 18.37 9.22 -2.83
CA LEU A 102 18.80 7.85 -3.07
C LEU A 102 17.63 6.87 -3.13
N ARG A 103 16.64 7.06 -2.25
CA ARG A 103 15.40 6.27 -2.29
C ARG A 103 14.67 6.43 -3.62
N LYS A 104 14.55 7.67 -4.10
CA LYS A 104 13.96 7.97 -5.42
C LYS A 104 14.76 7.32 -6.54
N GLY A 105 16.09 7.47 -6.53
CA GLY A 105 16.97 6.84 -7.51
C GLY A 105 16.83 5.31 -7.53
N ALA A 106 16.78 4.67 -6.37
CA ALA A 106 16.59 3.23 -6.26
C ALA A 106 15.24 2.78 -6.83
N PHE A 107 14.14 3.45 -6.50
CA PHE A 107 12.83 3.11 -7.06
C PHE A 107 12.75 3.34 -8.57
N VAL A 108 13.44 4.35 -9.10
CA VAL A 108 13.55 4.56 -10.55
C VAL A 108 14.27 3.38 -11.20
N LEU A 109 15.43 2.97 -10.67
CA LEU A 109 16.19 1.84 -11.20
C LEU A 109 15.43 0.52 -11.12
N ILE A 110 14.77 0.26 -9.99
CA ILE A 110 13.93 -0.92 -9.82
C ILE A 110 12.77 -0.88 -10.80
N GLY A 111 12.11 0.27 -10.97
CA GLY A 111 11.01 0.41 -11.92
C GLY A 111 11.44 0.18 -13.36
N LEU A 112 12.61 0.68 -13.76
CA LEU A 112 13.21 0.40 -15.07
C LEU A 112 13.54 -1.09 -15.23
N ALA A 113 14.10 -1.73 -14.20
CA ALA A 113 14.38 -3.16 -14.21
C ALA A 113 13.08 -3.98 -14.34
N VAL A 114 12.01 -3.61 -13.63
CA VAL A 114 10.68 -4.24 -13.76
C VAL A 114 10.12 -4.06 -15.16
N ILE A 115 10.31 -2.90 -15.80
CA ILE A 115 9.85 -2.66 -17.19
C ILE A 115 10.63 -3.55 -18.17
N VAL A 116 11.96 -3.50 -18.13
CA VAL A 116 12.83 -4.19 -19.10
C VAL A 116 12.77 -5.71 -18.92
N LEU A 117 12.85 -6.18 -17.68
CA LEU A 117 12.94 -7.61 -17.39
C LEU A 117 11.57 -8.25 -17.19
N GLY A 118 10.58 -7.48 -16.74
CA GLY A 118 9.32 -8.03 -16.27
C GLY A 118 8.25 -8.20 -17.32
N GLU A 119 8.31 -7.42 -18.39
CA GLU A 119 7.30 -7.46 -19.45
C GLU A 119 7.16 -8.86 -20.09
N ARG A 120 8.27 -9.58 -20.24
CA ARG A 120 8.30 -10.93 -20.84
C ARG A 120 7.46 -11.98 -20.09
N TYR A 121 7.05 -11.71 -18.85
CA TYR A 121 6.27 -12.65 -18.03
C TYR A 121 4.82 -12.22 -17.86
N ALA A 122 4.58 -10.93 -17.67
CA ALA A 122 3.23 -10.39 -17.61
C ALA A 122 3.23 -8.93 -18.05
N PRO A 123 2.27 -8.52 -18.89
CA PRO A 123 2.18 -7.14 -19.38
C PRO A 123 1.96 -6.14 -18.23
N TRP A 124 1.35 -6.58 -17.13
CA TRP A 124 1.12 -5.79 -15.93
C TRP A 124 2.39 -5.31 -15.22
N ASN A 125 3.52 -6.00 -15.43
CA ASN A 125 4.79 -5.62 -14.83
C ASN A 125 5.29 -4.30 -15.39
N ARG A 126 5.11 -4.05 -16.70
CA ARG A 126 5.41 -2.75 -17.32
C ARG A 126 4.67 -1.63 -16.60
N MET A 127 3.38 -1.81 -16.32
CA MET A 127 2.58 -0.85 -15.58
C MET A 127 3.07 -0.68 -14.13
N GLY A 128 3.44 -1.78 -13.46
CA GLY A 128 4.02 -1.75 -12.12
C GLY A 128 5.31 -0.94 -12.05
N GLY A 129 6.22 -1.12 -13.00
CA GLY A 129 7.46 -0.35 -13.08
C GLY A 129 7.23 1.13 -13.40
N ILE A 130 6.29 1.44 -14.30
CA ILE A 130 5.89 2.84 -14.57
C ILE A 130 5.33 3.50 -13.31
N LEU A 131 4.41 2.83 -12.61
CA LEU A 131 3.82 3.36 -11.38
C LEU A 131 4.85 3.56 -10.28
N LEU A 132 5.81 2.65 -10.14
CA LEU A 132 6.92 2.78 -9.18
C LEU A 132 7.76 4.02 -9.47
N ILE A 133 8.13 4.24 -10.74
CA ILE A 133 8.87 5.45 -11.17
C ILE A 133 8.05 6.70 -10.89
N VAL A 134 6.81 6.76 -11.37
CA VAL A 134 5.94 7.93 -11.25
C VAL A 134 5.69 8.29 -9.78
N PHE A 135 5.37 7.30 -8.94
CA PHE A 135 5.11 7.55 -7.52
C PHE A 135 6.38 8.01 -6.80
N SER A 136 7.54 7.40 -7.08
CA SER A 136 8.81 7.81 -6.45
C SER A 136 9.23 9.25 -6.78
N LEU A 137 8.88 9.73 -7.98
CA LEU A 137 9.22 11.09 -8.43
C LEU A 137 8.14 12.11 -8.10
N ALA A 138 6.92 11.67 -7.78
CA ALA A 138 5.80 12.55 -7.52
C ALA A 138 6.10 13.49 -6.32
N PRO A 139 5.69 14.77 -6.39
CA PRO A 139 5.68 15.64 -5.24
C PRO A 139 4.73 15.09 -4.16
N HIS A 140 5.08 15.30 -2.88
CA HIS A 140 4.21 14.91 -1.76
C HIS A 140 2.81 15.52 -1.92
N ARG A 141 1.76 14.71 -1.78
CA ARG A 141 0.34 15.07 -2.01
C ARG A 141 0.02 15.49 -3.46
N GLY A 142 0.86 15.10 -4.41
CA GLY A 142 0.66 15.28 -5.84
C GLY A 142 -0.16 14.15 -6.45
N ILE A 143 0.43 13.44 -7.41
CA ILE A 143 -0.26 12.41 -8.21
C ILE A 143 -0.78 11.25 -7.35
N THR A 144 -0.10 10.90 -6.26
CA THR A 144 -0.52 9.81 -5.36
C THR A 144 -1.85 10.09 -4.66
N HIS A 145 -2.31 11.34 -4.58
CA HIS A 145 -3.57 11.72 -3.93
C HIS A 145 -4.71 11.98 -4.93
N THR A 146 -4.72 11.24 -6.04
CA THR A 146 -5.68 11.38 -7.15
C THR A 146 -6.51 10.12 -7.35
N LEU A 147 -7.66 10.26 -8.03
CA LEU A 147 -8.46 9.10 -8.48
C LEU A 147 -7.75 8.32 -9.57
N TYR A 148 -6.85 8.95 -10.35
CA TYR A 148 -6.00 8.27 -11.32
C TYR A 148 -5.05 7.29 -10.65
N ALA A 149 -4.41 7.70 -9.56
CA ALA A 149 -3.52 6.83 -8.81
C ALA A 149 -4.27 5.69 -8.13
N LEU A 150 -5.45 5.95 -7.56
CA LEU A 150 -6.33 4.90 -7.05
C LEU A 150 -6.70 3.88 -8.14
N GLY A 151 -7.15 4.36 -9.30
CA GLY A 151 -7.53 3.52 -10.42
C GLY A 151 -6.35 2.70 -10.95
N ALA A 152 -5.20 3.34 -11.17
CA ALA A 152 -4.01 2.67 -11.67
C ALA A 152 -3.46 1.63 -10.69
N TRP A 153 -3.44 1.93 -9.39
CA TRP A 153 -3.04 0.97 -8.36
C TRP A 153 -4.00 -0.23 -8.29
N THR A 154 -5.31 0.02 -8.30
CA THR A 154 -6.33 -1.04 -8.28
C THR A 154 -6.23 -1.91 -9.53
N LEU A 155 -6.05 -1.30 -10.71
CA LEU A 155 -5.88 -2.01 -11.97
C LEU A 155 -4.59 -2.83 -12.00
N LEU A 156 -3.50 -2.32 -11.42
CA LEU A 156 -2.25 -3.08 -11.28
C LEU A 156 -2.47 -4.33 -10.46
N LEU A 157 -3.09 -4.19 -9.30
CA LEU A 157 -3.38 -5.33 -8.43
C LEU A 157 -4.31 -6.32 -9.11
N TYR A 158 -5.35 -5.84 -9.81
CA TYR A 158 -6.25 -6.71 -10.58
C TYR A 158 -5.47 -7.53 -11.61
N GLY A 159 -4.59 -6.89 -12.36
CA GLY A 159 -3.77 -7.56 -13.36
C GLY A 159 -2.79 -8.59 -12.80
N LEU A 160 -2.14 -8.27 -11.68
CA LEU A 160 -1.14 -9.14 -11.05
C LEU A 160 -1.76 -10.28 -10.25
N THR A 161 -2.97 -10.10 -9.72
CA THR A 161 -3.54 -11.03 -8.72
C THR A 161 -4.90 -11.59 -9.08
N GLY A 162 -5.56 -11.08 -10.13
CA GLY A 162 -6.92 -11.46 -10.50
C GLY A 162 -7.10 -12.95 -10.79
N SER A 163 -6.06 -13.63 -11.28
CA SER A 163 -6.07 -15.09 -11.49
C SER A 163 -6.16 -15.89 -10.19
N HIS A 164 -5.82 -15.29 -9.05
CA HIS A 164 -5.87 -15.87 -7.70
C HIS A 164 -7.16 -15.48 -6.95
N GLY A 165 -8.11 -14.84 -7.64
CA GLY A 165 -9.37 -14.39 -7.09
C GLY A 165 -9.41 -12.90 -6.73
N PRO A 166 -10.57 -12.43 -6.23
CA PRO A 166 -10.84 -11.00 -6.09
C PRO A 166 -10.19 -10.34 -4.87
N SER A 167 -9.75 -11.15 -3.90
CA SER A 167 -9.43 -10.68 -2.55
C SER A 167 -8.36 -9.61 -2.50
N ILE A 168 -7.26 -9.79 -3.23
CA ILE A 168 -6.08 -8.92 -3.09
C ILE A 168 -6.33 -7.56 -3.71
N TRP A 169 -6.85 -7.51 -4.94
CA TRP A 169 -7.05 -6.25 -5.64
C TRP A 169 -8.24 -5.44 -5.09
N ILE A 170 -9.30 -6.08 -4.61
CA ILE A 170 -10.37 -5.39 -3.89
C ILE A 170 -9.83 -4.80 -2.59
N ALA A 171 -9.10 -5.59 -1.78
CA ALA A 171 -8.55 -5.11 -0.51
C ALA A 171 -7.58 -3.93 -0.71
N GLY A 172 -6.71 -4.00 -1.71
CA GLY A 172 -5.78 -2.93 -2.02
C GLY A 172 -6.46 -1.67 -2.55
N GLY A 173 -7.42 -1.82 -3.47
CA GLY A 173 -8.22 -0.70 -3.98
C GLY A 173 -9.00 0.00 -2.87
N LEU A 174 -9.66 -0.77 -1.99
CA LEU A 174 -10.37 -0.23 -0.83
C LEU A 174 -9.43 0.45 0.17
N GLY A 175 -8.27 -0.14 0.45
CA GLY A 175 -7.27 0.44 1.35
C GLY A 175 -6.77 1.80 0.86
N TYR A 176 -6.48 1.91 -0.44
CA TYR A 176 -6.07 3.17 -1.07
C TYR A 176 -7.22 4.19 -1.08
N ALA A 177 -8.44 3.76 -1.42
CA ALA A 177 -9.61 4.63 -1.42
C ALA A 177 -9.89 5.20 -0.02
N LEU A 178 -9.81 4.37 1.02
CA LEU A 178 -9.98 4.80 2.40
C LEU A 178 -8.92 5.79 2.85
N HIS A 179 -7.68 5.66 2.37
CA HIS A 179 -6.66 6.67 2.59
C HIS A 179 -7.11 8.03 2.04
N LEU A 180 -7.55 8.07 0.77
CA LEU A 180 -8.03 9.31 0.13
C LEU A 180 -9.26 9.89 0.84
N ILE A 181 -10.20 9.04 1.26
CA ILE A 181 -11.38 9.46 2.03
C ILE A 181 -10.92 10.09 3.35
N CYS A 182 -10.01 9.44 4.10
CA CYS A 182 -9.46 9.98 5.34
C CYS A 182 -8.82 11.35 5.12
N ASP A 183 -8.04 11.52 4.06
CA ASP A 183 -7.38 12.78 3.78
C ASP A 183 -8.33 13.88 3.28
N SER A 184 -9.46 13.51 2.66
CA SER A 184 -10.55 14.44 2.32
C SER A 184 -11.24 15.04 3.55
N LEU A 185 -11.20 14.38 4.71
CA LEU A 185 -11.74 14.93 5.96
C LEU A 185 -10.91 16.09 6.51
N SER A 186 -9.65 16.21 6.07
CA SER A 186 -8.71 17.20 6.58
C SER A 186 -8.96 18.59 5.99
N LYS A 187 -8.43 19.63 6.65
CA LYS A 187 -8.42 21.00 6.09
C LYS A 187 -7.69 21.10 4.74
N ASN A 188 -6.70 20.25 4.51
CA ASN A 188 -5.90 20.24 3.29
C ASN A 188 -6.67 19.56 2.14
N GLY A 189 -7.44 18.51 2.45
CA GLY A 189 -8.17 17.70 1.49
C GLY A 189 -7.28 16.98 0.48
N ILE A 190 -7.93 16.50 -0.59
CA ILE A 190 -7.26 15.90 -1.75
C ILE A 190 -7.62 16.66 -3.03
N ARG A 191 -6.81 16.50 -4.08
CA ARG A 191 -7.11 16.96 -5.45
C ARG A 191 -7.38 15.72 -6.32
N PRO A 192 -8.63 15.25 -6.40
CA PRO A 192 -8.91 13.95 -7.00
C PRO A 192 -8.70 13.92 -8.52
N LEU A 193 -8.90 15.04 -9.22
CA LEU A 193 -8.90 15.13 -10.69
C LEU A 193 -8.00 16.26 -11.24
N PRO A 194 -6.68 16.26 -11.07
CA PRO A 194 -5.80 17.20 -11.79
C PRO A 194 -5.93 17.03 -13.32
N PRO A 195 -5.84 18.09 -14.14
CA PRO A 195 -5.40 19.45 -13.80
C PRO A 195 -6.51 20.36 -13.23
N PHE A 196 -7.74 19.87 -13.02
CA PHE A 196 -8.77 20.68 -12.39
C PHE A 196 -8.33 21.11 -10.98
N LYS A 197 -8.45 22.40 -10.68
CA LYS A 197 -8.02 22.98 -9.39
C LYS A 197 -8.95 22.63 -8.23
N TRP A 198 -10.00 21.85 -8.49
CA TRP A 198 -10.99 21.44 -7.50
C TRP A 198 -10.36 20.57 -6.41
N LYS A 199 -10.72 20.84 -5.15
CA LYS A 199 -10.29 20.09 -3.98
C LYS A 199 -11.49 19.46 -3.30
N LEU A 200 -11.45 18.15 -3.07
CA LEU A 200 -12.39 17.49 -2.19
C LEU A 200 -11.90 17.63 -0.75
N ARG A 201 -12.59 18.48 0.04
CA ARG A 201 -12.28 18.71 1.45
C ARG A 201 -13.55 18.97 2.25
N PHE A 202 -13.70 18.26 3.37
CA PHE A 202 -14.74 18.53 4.36
C PHE A 202 -14.24 19.45 5.48
N ALA A 203 -12.93 19.57 5.66
CA ALA A 203 -12.29 20.48 6.61
C ALA A 203 -12.72 20.29 8.09
N ILE A 204 -13.18 19.09 8.46
CA ILE A 204 -13.66 18.77 9.81
C ILE A 204 -12.53 18.46 10.80
N MET A 205 -11.29 18.27 10.33
CA MET A 205 -10.13 18.02 11.18
C MET A 205 -8.87 18.76 10.77
N THR A 206 -8.00 18.99 11.75
CA THR A 206 -6.61 19.44 11.56
C THR A 206 -5.68 18.45 12.24
N THR A 207 -4.75 17.87 11.47
CA THR A 207 -3.77 16.91 11.98
C THR A 207 -2.95 17.51 13.12
N GLY A 208 -2.74 16.74 14.18
CA GLY A 208 -2.01 17.18 15.38
C GLY A 208 -2.81 18.04 16.36
N LYS A 209 -4.05 18.44 16.05
CA LYS A 209 -4.93 19.18 16.98
C LYS A 209 -5.95 18.26 17.64
N LYS A 210 -6.52 18.71 18.78
CA LYS A 210 -7.60 18.00 19.50
C LYS A 210 -8.79 17.62 18.61
N SER A 211 -9.17 18.49 17.66
CA SER A 211 -10.23 18.20 16.69
C SER A 211 -9.86 17.02 15.78
N GLY A 212 -8.62 16.94 15.30
CA GLY A 212 -8.15 15.80 14.52
C GLY A 212 -8.07 14.52 15.32
N GLN A 213 -7.55 14.57 16.54
CA GLN A 213 -7.53 13.40 17.43
C GLN A 213 -8.93 12.84 17.71
N ARG A 214 -9.94 13.70 17.80
CA ARG A 214 -11.34 13.28 17.98
C ARG A 214 -11.84 12.53 16.75
N ILE A 215 -11.65 13.07 15.54
CA ILE A 215 -12.08 12.42 14.29
C ILE A 215 -11.33 11.10 14.07
N GLU A 216 -10.01 11.06 14.32
CA GLU A 216 -9.22 9.83 14.26
C GLU A 216 -9.77 8.75 15.19
N ARG A 217 -10.07 9.11 16.44
CA ARG A 217 -10.61 8.17 17.43
C ARG A 217 -12.00 7.65 17.03
N ILE A 218 -12.87 8.51 16.51
CA ILE A 218 -14.17 8.09 16.00
C ILE A 218 -14.00 7.08 14.86
N GLY A 219 -13.13 7.37 13.89
CA GLY A 219 -12.83 6.44 12.80
C GLY A 219 -12.30 5.09 13.27
N ILE A 220 -11.42 5.09 14.28
CA ILE A 220 -10.88 3.86 14.89
C ILE A 220 -12.00 3.06 15.59
N TRP A 221 -12.89 3.72 16.34
CA TRP A 221 -14.02 3.02 16.99
C TRP A 221 -15.00 2.44 15.96
N ILE A 222 -15.33 3.18 14.91
CA ILE A 222 -16.17 2.67 13.81
C ILE A 222 -15.50 1.45 13.18
N THR A 223 -14.18 1.52 12.95
CA THR A 223 -13.40 0.40 12.41
C THR A 223 -13.47 -0.83 13.33
N ALA A 224 -13.29 -0.63 14.65
CA ALA A 224 -13.34 -1.72 15.63
C ALA A 224 -14.73 -2.37 15.71
N ILE A 225 -15.80 -1.56 15.74
CA ILE A 225 -17.19 -2.04 15.78
C ILE A 225 -17.51 -2.83 14.50
N LEU A 226 -17.16 -2.28 13.33
CA LEU A 226 -17.38 -2.94 12.05
C LEU A 226 -16.61 -4.28 11.99
N PHE A 227 -15.33 -4.27 12.37
CA PHE A 227 -14.50 -5.47 12.39
C PHE A 227 -15.08 -6.54 13.34
N ALA A 228 -15.49 -6.14 14.55
CA ALA A 228 -16.13 -7.05 15.50
C ALA A 228 -17.46 -7.60 14.97
N GLY A 229 -18.29 -6.78 14.32
CA GLY A 229 -19.56 -7.23 13.73
C GLY A 229 -19.36 -8.23 12.60
N VAL A 230 -18.36 -8.02 11.74
CA VAL A 230 -18.10 -8.87 10.56
C VAL A 230 -17.38 -10.17 10.92
N PHE A 231 -16.38 -10.11 11.80
CA PHE A 231 -15.54 -11.26 12.14
C PHE A 231 -15.93 -11.95 13.45
N GLY A 232 -16.58 -11.24 14.39
CA GLY A 232 -17.00 -11.81 15.67
C GLY A 232 -18.02 -12.93 15.51
N ILE A 233 -19.01 -12.76 14.63
CA ILE A 233 -19.99 -13.82 14.32
C ILE A 233 -19.28 -15.05 13.74
N ARG A 234 -18.37 -14.85 12.78
CA ARG A 234 -17.58 -15.93 12.17
C ARG A 234 -16.71 -16.68 13.18
N LEU A 235 -16.17 -15.97 14.17
CA LEU A 235 -15.37 -16.57 15.24
C LEU A 235 -16.23 -17.44 16.17
N ILE A 236 -17.43 -16.98 16.51
CA ILE A 236 -18.40 -17.73 17.32
C ILE A 236 -18.83 -19.01 16.57
N GLU A 237 -19.17 -18.90 15.29
CA GLU A 237 -19.54 -20.04 14.44
C GLU A 237 -18.39 -21.05 14.29
N TYR A 238 -17.15 -20.58 14.17
CA TYR A 238 -15.97 -21.44 14.11
C TYR A 238 -15.76 -22.17 15.45
N GLY A 239 -15.86 -21.45 16.57
CA GLY A 239 -15.77 -22.03 17.91
C GLY A 239 -16.83 -23.10 18.16
N ALA A 240 -18.08 -22.85 17.75
CA ALA A 240 -19.17 -23.82 17.85
C ALA A 240 -18.90 -25.09 17.01
N ARG A 241 -18.43 -24.93 15.77
CA ARG A 241 -18.05 -26.06 14.90
C ARG A 241 -16.89 -26.88 15.47
N LEU A 242 -15.88 -26.21 16.03
CA LEU A 242 -14.75 -26.87 16.66
C LEU A 242 -15.18 -27.63 17.92
N TYR A 243 -16.05 -27.04 18.75
CA TYR A 243 -16.61 -27.69 19.94
C TYR A 243 -17.33 -28.98 19.57
N VAL A 244 -18.27 -28.93 18.61
CA VAL A 244 -19.01 -30.12 18.15
C VAL A 244 -18.05 -31.21 17.65
N ARG A 245 -17.02 -30.84 16.88
CA ARG A 245 -16.00 -31.80 16.38
C ARG A 245 -15.16 -32.42 17.48
N LEU A 246 -14.94 -31.73 18.59
CA LEU A 246 -14.17 -32.24 19.73
C LEU A 246 -15.03 -33.08 20.68
N THR A 247 -16.35 -32.92 20.65
CA THR A 247 -17.31 -33.65 21.51
C THR A 247 -18.09 -34.74 20.76
N SER A 248 -17.79 -34.99 19.49
CA SER A 248 -18.31 -36.12 18.69
C SER A 248 -17.22 -37.15 18.44
#